data_AF-A0A9N7VZE0-F1
#
_entry.id   AF-A0A9N7VZE0-F1
#
_cell.length_a   1.000
_cell.length_b   1.000
_cell.length_c   1.000
_cell.angle_alpha   90.00
_cell.angle_beta   90.00
_cell.angle_gamma   90.00
#
_symmetry.space_group_name_H-M   'P 1'
#
loop_
_entity.id
_entity.type
_entity.pdbx_description
1 polymer ?
#
loop_
_entity_poly.entity_id
_entity_poly.type
_entity_poly.pdbx_seq_one_letter_code
_entity_poly.pdbx_strand_id
1 'polypeptide(L)'
;MVVPSNLPRLGIMALDKMKMGLICILSYMCFLIPLHQAQLPSATISDLSFKNMDFAMKLYRKISSYNDKNIFFSPLSISTSFSALLMASDGVTREELLKGLNLEQLETANQPELIPRLFQLLHENITQNGSLKLEEGLALFVHQHFETQRQVSSSSINT
;
A
#
# COMPACT_ATOMS: atom_id res chain seq x y z
N MET A 1 44.81 71.47 8.18
CA MET A 1 43.48 71.33 8.80
C MET A 1 42.52 71.95 7.79
N VAL A 2 41.70 71.26 7.00
CA VAL A 2 40.84 70.09 7.18
C VAL A 2 40.68 69.44 5.77
N VAL A 3 40.71 68.10 5.69
CA VAL A 3 40.37 67.35 4.45
C VAL A 3 38.90 66.93 4.57
N PRO A 4 38.03 67.13 3.56
CA PRO A 4 36.64 66.68 3.64
C PRO A 4 36.52 65.22 3.22
N SER A 5 35.88 64.41 4.06
CA SER A 5 35.53 63.01 3.81
C SER A 5 34.17 62.91 3.11
N ASN A 6 34.17 62.76 1.79
CA ASN A 6 32.99 62.34 1.03
C ASN A 6 33.16 60.87 0.61
N LEU A 7 32.54 59.96 1.37
CA LEU A 7 32.39 58.56 1.00
C LEU A 7 31.08 58.40 0.18
N PRO A 8 31.09 57.72 -0.98
CA PRO A 8 29.91 57.68 -1.85
C PRO A 8 28.85 56.70 -1.30
N ARG A 9 27.61 57.19 -1.13
CA ARG A 9 26.39 56.41 -0.84
C ARG A 9 25.93 55.55 -2.03
N LEU A 10 26.83 54.90 -2.77
CA LEU A 10 26.49 54.19 -4.02
C LEU A 10 26.43 52.66 -3.86
N GLY A 11 26.90 52.10 -2.73
CA GLY A 11 26.91 50.63 -2.52
C GLY A 11 25.64 50.05 -1.89
N ILE A 12 24.82 50.87 -1.21
CA ILE A 12 23.74 50.36 -0.32
C ILE A 12 22.46 50.02 -1.11
N MET A 13 22.16 50.76 -2.19
CA MET A 13 20.97 50.51 -3.02
C MET A 13 21.12 49.30 -3.96
N ALA A 14 22.33 48.89 -4.32
CA ALA A 14 22.57 47.72 -5.18
C ALA A 14 22.42 46.40 -4.41
N LEU A 15 22.86 46.38 -3.13
CA LEU A 15 22.74 45.22 -2.25
C LEU A 15 21.28 44.92 -1.89
N ASP A 16 20.46 45.95 -1.72
CA ASP A 16 19.05 45.81 -1.37
C ASP A 16 18.22 45.22 -2.54
N LYS A 17 18.49 45.66 -3.78
CA LYS A 17 17.88 45.11 -4.99
C LYS A 17 18.23 43.64 -5.22
N MET A 18 19.48 43.26 -4.94
CA MET A 18 19.91 41.87 -5.07
C MET A 18 19.24 40.97 -4.02
N LYS A 19 19.00 41.49 -2.81
CA LYS A 19 18.30 40.76 -1.74
C LYS A 19 16.81 40.58 -2.05
N MET A 20 16.15 41.60 -2.58
CA MET A 20 14.75 41.51 -3.02
C MET A 20 14.56 40.53 -4.19
N GLY A 21 15.49 40.51 -5.16
CA GLY A 21 15.49 39.53 -6.24
C GLY A 21 15.67 38.09 -5.74
N LEU A 22 16.58 37.87 -4.79
CA LEU A 22 16.80 36.57 -4.17
C LEU A 22 15.58 36.05 -3.42
N ILE A 23 14.88 36.93 -2.69
CA ILE A 23 13.65 36.60 -1.97
C ILE A 23 12.54 36.20 -2.95
N CYS A 24 12.38 36.93 -4.05
CA CYS A 24 11.41 36.59 -5.09
C CYS A 24 11.71 35.24 -5.75
N ILE A 25 12.98 34.93 -6.02
CA ILE A 25 13.38 33.64 -6.60
C ILE A 25 13.13 32.50 -5.61
N LEU A 26 13.50 32.67 -4.34
CA LEU A 26 13.24 31.66 -3.30
C LEU A 26 11.74 31.41 -3.14
N SER A 27 10.93 32.47 -3.12
CA SER A 27 9.47 32.36 -3.09
C SER A 27 8.93 31.63 -4.33
N TYR A 28 9.39 32.00 -5.53
CA TYR A 28 8.95 31.37 -6.78
C TYR A 28 9.31 29.88 -6.85
N MET A 29 10.49 29.50 -6.35
CA MET A 29 10.90 28.10 -6.24
C MET A 29 10.06 27.34 -5.21
N CYS A 30 9.68 27.95 -4.09
CA CYS A 30 8.74 27.34 -3.14
C CYS A 30 7.33 27.11 -3.73
N PHE A 31 6.90 27.93 -4.71
CA PHE A 31 5.63 27.75 -5.41
C PHE A 31 5.70 26.79 -6.61
N LEU A 32 6.88 26.54 -7.18
CA LEU A 32 7.07 25.61 -8.32
C LEU A 32 7.52 24.21 -7.94
N ILE A 33 8.01 23.99 -6.71
CA ILE A 33 8.14 22.63 -6.20
C ILE A 33 6.72 22.09 -6.12
N PRO A 34 6.38 20.99 -6.83
CA PRO A 34 5.13 20.30 -6.55
C PRO A 34 5.21 19.99 -5.06
N LEU A 35 4.30 20.57 -4.27
CA LEU A 35 4.06 20.16 -2.90
C LEU A 35 3.93 18.65 -2.99
N HIS A 36 5.00 17.93 -2.66
CA HIS A 36 4.97 16.50 -2.59
C HIS A 36 3.90 16.26 -1.54
N GLN A 37 2.72 15.81 -1.96
CA GLN A 37 1.76 15.28 -1.02
C GLN A 37 2.59 14.34 -0.17
N ALA A 38 2.66 14.58 1.13
CA ALA A 38 3.27 13.64 2.04
C ALA A 38 2.51 12.34 1.81
N GLN A 39 3.06 11.48 0.96
CA GLN A 39 2.46 10.23 0.58
C GLN A 39 2.57 9.43 1.87
N LEU A 40 1.44 9.30 2.58
CA LEU A 40 1.33 8.39 3.71
C LEU A 40 1.96 7.07 3.26
N PRO A 41 2.84 6.41 4.04
CA PRO A 41 3.49 5.19 3.59
C PRO A 41 2.43 4.23 3.06
N SER A 42 2.42 4.01 1.75
CA SER A 42 1.51 3.05 1.13
C SER A 42 1.84 1.70 1.73
N ALA A 43 0.83 0.96 2.20
CA ALA A 43 1.03 -0.35 2.79
C ALA A 43 1.94 -1.21 1.89
N THR A 44 2.85 -1.97 2.52
CA THR A 44 3.86 -2.76 1.83
C THR A 44 3.56 -4.26 1.92
N ILE A 45 4.29 -5.05 1.11
CA ILE A 45 4.24 -6.52 1.18
C ILE A 45 4.67 -7.02 2.57
N SER A 46 5.57 -6.29 3.25
CA SER A 46 6.01 -6.60 4.61
C SER A 46 4.85 -6.43 5.60
N ASP A 47 4.12 -5.32 5.51
CA ASP A 47 2.94 -5.06 6.35
C ASP A 47 1.88 -6.14 6.16
N LEU A 48 1.59 -6.49 4.89
CA LEU A 48 0.70 -7.61 4.57
C LEU A 48 1.19 -8.92 5.19
N SER A 49 2.48 -9.22 5.07
CA SER A 49 3.08 -10.46 5.60
C SER A 49 2.94 -10.56 7.12
N PHE A 50 3.16 -9.45 7.84
CA PHE A 50 2.96 -9.40 9.29
C PHE A 50 1.48 -9.60 9.66
N LYS A 51 0.56 -8.91 8.97
CA LYS A 51 -0.88 -9.09 9.23
C LYS A 51 -1.35 -10.52 8.95
N ASN A 52 -0.88 -11.13 7.86
CA ASN A 52 -1.17 -12.51 7.52
C ASN A 52 -0.61 -13.49 8.56
N MET A 53 0.57 -13.22 9.12
CA MET A 53 1.14 -14.03 10.21
C MET A 53 0.28 -13.97 11.48
N ASP A 54 -0.19 -12.78 11.86
CA ASP A 54 -1.10 -12.63 13.00
C ASP A 54 -2.41 -13.40 12.80
N PHE A 55 -3.00 -13.30 11.61
CA PHE A 55 -4.16 -14.10 11.21
C PHE A 55 -3.86 -15.60 11.31
N ALA A 56 -2.74 -16.05 10.75
CA ALA A 56 -2.31 -17.45 10.79
C ALA A 56 -2.21 -18.00 12.22
N MET A 57 -1.63 -17.21 13.13
CA MET A 57 -1.50 -17.59 14.53
C MET A 57 -2.85 -17.68 15.23
N LYS A 58 -3.78 -16.74 14.96
CA LYS A 58 -5.15 -16.79 15.49
C LYS A 58 -5.89 -18.02 14.96
N LEU A 59 -5.79 -18.30 13.66
CA LEU A 59 -6.41 -19.46 13.01
C LEU A 59 -5.84 -20.78 13.58
N TYR A 60 -4.52 -20.89 13.69
CA TYR A 60 -3.85 -22.05 14.29
C TYR A 60 -4.37 -22.32 15.70
N ARG A 61 -4.39 -21.31 16.59
CA ARG A 61 -4.91 -21.46 17.96
C ARG A 61 -6.35 -21.91 17.98
N LYS A 62 -7.17 -21.44 17.03
CA LYS A 62 -8.57 -21.86 16.92
C LYS A 62 -8.66 -23.32 16.50
N ILE A 63 -7.90 -23.75 15.50
CA ILE A 63 -7.89 -25.15 15.02
C ILE A 63 -7.37 -26.08 16.11
N SER A 64 -6.24 -25.73 16.75
CA SER A 64 -5.63 -26.55 17.81
C SER A 64 -6.49 -26.66 19.07
N SER A 65 -7.43 -25.74 19.28
CA SER A 65 -8.37 -25.84 20.40
C SER A 65 -9.40 -26.96 20.25
N TYR A 66 -9.57 -27.53 19.05
CA TYR A 66 -10.55 -28.60 18.82
C TYR A 66 -10.01 -30.01 19.05
N ASN A 67 -8.74 -30.27 18.72
CA ASN A 67 -8.09 -31.55 18.93
C ASN A 67 -6.56 -31.44 18.75
N ASP A 68 -5.84 -32.41 19.31
CA ASP A 68 -4.37 -32.46 19.29
C ASP A 68 -3.79 -33.23 18.08
N LYS A 69 -4.52 -33.30 16.96
CA LYS A 69 -3.99 -33.94 15.74
C LYS A 69 -2.99 -33.02 15.04
N ASN A 70 -2.24 -33.59 14.10
CA ASN A 70 -1.36 -32.83 13.23
C ASN A 70 -2.16 -31.78 12.45
N ILE A 71 -1.65 -30.54 12.42
CA ILE A 71 -2.22 -29.41 11.70
C ILE A 71 -1.27 -29.01 10.59
N PHE A 72 -1.77 -28.98 9.36
CA PHE A 72 -1.05 -28.48 8.19
C PHE A 72 -1.98 -27.59 7.37
N PHE A 73 -1.56 -26.35 7.12
CA PHE A 73 -2.28 -25.40 6.27
C PHE A 73 -1.32 -24.33 5.73
N SER A 74 -1.71 -23.67 4.64
CA SER A 74 -1.02 -22.49 4.10
C SER A 74 -1.81 -21.22 4.47
N PRO A 75 -1.32 -20.38 5.41
CA PRO A 75 -1.99 -19.13 5.74
C PRO A 75 -2.07 -18.18 4.54
N LEU A 76 -1.00 -18.14 3.73
CA LEU A 76 -0.98 -17.34 2.51
C LEU A 76 -2.09 -17.75 1.55
N SER A 77 -2.25 -19.06 1.29
CA SER A 77 -3.27 -19.55 0.36
C SER A 77 -4.69 -19.22 0.80
N ILE A 78 -4.97 -19.38 2.09
CA ILE A 78 -6.27 -19.03 2.68
C ILE A 78 -6.53 -17.54 2.53
N SER A 79 -5.57 -16.70 2.90
CA SER A 79 -5.72 -15.24 2.81
C SER A 79 -5.83 -14.75 1.37
N THR A 80 -5.07 -15.31 0.42
CA THR A 80 -5.20 -15.03 -1.02
C THR A 80 -6.59 -15.38 -1.52
N SER A 81 -7.14 -16.54 -1.13
CA SER A 81 -8.49 -16.96 -1.49
C SER A 81 -9.56 -15.97 -1.01
N PHE A 82 -9.47 -15.55 0.25
CA PHE A 82 -10.39 -14.55 0.78
C PHE A 82 -10.13 -13.13 0.22
N SER A 83 -8.92 -12.82 -0.23
CA SER A 83 -8.63 -11.56 -0.93
C SER A 83 -9.33 -11.47 -2.28
N ALA A 84 -9.48 -12.60 -2.98
CA ALA A 84 -10.31 -12.67 -4.18
C ALA A 84 -11.79 -12.42 -3.85
N LEU A 85 -12.28 -12.97 -2.73
CA LEU A 85 -13.65 -12.71 -2.25
C LEU A 85 -13.84 -11.26 -1.80
N LEU A 86 -12.81 -10.61 -1.23
CA LEU A 86 -12.85 -9.19 -0.88
C LEU A 86 -13.18 -8.33 -2.10
N MET A 87 -12.58 -8.61 -3.26
CA MET A 87 -12.88 -7.91 -4.52
C MET A 87 -14.32 -8.13 -5.02
N ALA A 88 -14.94 -9.25 -4.65
CA ALA A 88 -16.30 -9.62 -5.04
C ALA A 88 -17.36 -9.25 -3.99
N SER A 89 -16.98 -8.55 -2.91
CA SER A 89 -17.82 -8.24 -1.77
C SER A 89 -17.88 -6.73 -1.49
N ASP A 90 -18.97 -6.29 -0.87
CA ASP A 90 -19.18 -4.91 -0.45
C ASP A 90 -19.91 -4.87 0.91
N GLY A 91 -19.97 -3.69 1.53
CA GLY A 91 -20.62 -3.44 2.80
C GLY A 91 -20.15 -4.36 3.92
N VAL A 92 -21.10 -4.85 4.72
CA VAL A 92 -20.83 -5.67 5.92
C VAL A 92 -19.99 -6.91 5.62
N THR A 93 -20.23 -7.56 4.47
CA THR A 93 -19.46 -8.76 4.09
C THR A 93 -17.99 -8.42 3.87
N ARG A 94 -17.70 -7.30 3.19
CA ARG A 94 -16.32 -6.83 2.97
C ARG A 94 -15.65 -6.48 4.30
N GLU A 95 -16.35 -5.77 5.18
CA GLU A 95 -15.84 -5.36 6.49
C GLU A 95 -15.47 -6.57 7.36
N GLU A 96 -16.33 -7.59 7.43
CA GLU A 96 -16.06 -8.80 8.20
C GLU A 96 -14.91 -9.63 7.60
N LEU A 97 -14.75 -9.66 6.27
CA LEU A 97 -13.61 -10.30 5.63
C LEU A 97 -12.30 -9.57 5.97
N LEU A 98 -12.27 -8.24 5.88
CA LEU A 98 -11.09 -7.44 6.26
C LEU A 98 -10.69 -7.70 7.71
N LYS A 99 -11.67 -7.72 8.62
CA LYS A 99 -11.46 -7.97 10.04
C LYS A 99 -11.01 -9.38 10.34
N GLY A 100 -11.65 -10.37 9.73
CA GLY A 100 -11.27 -11.77 9.87
C GLY A 100 -9.83 -12.03 9.47
N LEU A 101 -9.38 -11.41 8.37
CA LEU A 101 -8.01 -11.50 7.87
C LEU A 101 -7.01 -10.56 8.57
N ASN A 102 -7.45 -9.71 9.50
CA ASN A 102 -6.63 -8.70 10.16
C ASN A 102 -6.03 -7.65 9.19
N LEU A 103 -6.78 -7.28 8.15
CA LEU A 103 -6.33 -6.38 7.07
C LEU A 103 -6.99 -5.00 7.10
N GLU A 104 -7.84 -4.70 8.09
CA GLU A 104 -8.59 -3.43 8.15
C GLU A 104 -7.66 -2.20 8.13
N GLN A 105 -6.47 -2.31 8.71
CA GLN A 105 -5.50 -1.21 8.75
C GLN A 105 -4.76 -1.00 7.42
N LEU A 106 -4.86 -1.94 6.48
CA LEU A 106 -4.30 -1.81 5.14
C LEU A 106 -5.34 -1.30 4.13
N GLU A 107 -6.62 -1.31 4.49
CA GLU A 107 -7.69 -0.78 3.66
C GLU A 107 -7.59 0.75 3.60
N THR A 108 -7.63 1.30 2.38
CA THR A 108 -7.64 2.75 2.17
C THR A 108 -8.78 3.09 1.22
N ALA A 109 -9.66 4.02 1.61
CA ALA A 109 -10.85 4.40 0.84
C ALA A 109 -10.53 4.85 -0.61
N ASN A 110 -9.33 5.39 -0.84
CA ASN A 110 -8.87 5.83 -2.16
C ASN A 110 -8.17 4.74 -2.97
N GLN A 111 -7.96 3.53 -2.41
CA GLN A 111 -7.22 2.43 -3.03
C GLN A 111 -7.84 1.05 -2.70
N PRO A 112 -9.07 0.76 -3.17
CA PRO A 112 -9.77 -0.50 -2.84
C PRO A 112 -9.09 -1.77 -3.39
N GLU A 113 -8.19 -1.61 -4.37
CA GLU A 113 -7.42 -2.71 -4.99
C GLU A 113 -6.04 -2.94 -4.32
N LEU A 114 -5.68 -2.14 -3.31
CA LEU A 114 -4.36 -2.21 -2.67
C LEU A 114 -4.09 -3.60 -2.08
N ILE A 115 -5.03 -4.14 -1.30
CA ILE A 115 -4.87 -5.44 -0.64
C ILE A 115 -4.71 -6.58 -1.67
N PRO A 116 -5.60 -6.76 -2.65
CA PRO A 116 -5.40 -7.74 -3.73
C PRO A 116 -4.06 -7.58 -4.45
N ARG A 117 -3.65 -6.33 -4.74
CA ARG A 117 -2.38 -6.05 -5.39
C ARG A 117 -1.18 -6.48 -4.53
N LEU A 118 -1.25 -6.28 -3.22
CA LEU A 118 -0.19 -6.71 -2.29
C LEU A 118 -0.06 -8.24 -2.24
N PHE A 119 -1.17 -8.98 -2.28
CA PHE A 119 -1.13 -10.45 -2.38
C PHE A 119 -0.51 -10.92 -3.71
N GLN A 120 -0.88 -10.28 -4.82
CA GLN A 120 -0.28 -10.57 -6.12
C GLN A 120 1.24 -10.32 -6.10
N LEU A 121 1.68 -9.17 -5.60
CA LEU A 121 3.10 -8.84 -5.52
C LEU A 121 3.87 -9.81 -4.60
N LEU A 122 3.27 -10.25 -3.50
CA LEU A 122 3.85 -11.27 -2.62
C LEU A 122 4.01 -12.60 -3.37
N HIS A 123 2.99 -13.03 -4.10
CA HIS A 123 3.03 -14.24 -4.90
C HIS A 123 4.10 -14.17 -6.00
N GLU A 124 4.20 -13.06 -6.72
CA GLU A 124 5.25 -12.81 -7.72
C GLU A 124 6.65 -12.88 -7.09
N ASN A 125 6.86 -12.29 -5.92
CA ASN A 125 8.15 -12.35 -5.20
C ASN A 125 8.53 -13.77 -4.79
N ILE A 126 7.56 -14.61 -4.41
CA ILE A 126 7.80 -15.99 -4.00
C ILE A 126 8.10 -16.86 -5.21
N THR A 127 7.34 -16.73 -6.30
CA THR A 127 7.48 -17.58 -7.49
C THR A 127 8.69 -17.23 -8.35
N GLN A 128 9.11 -15.96 -8.38
CA GLN A 128 10.34 -15.55 -9.06
C GLN A 128 11.61 -15.94 -8.31
N ASN A 129 11.49 -16.41 -7.07
CA ASN A 129 12.61 -16.94 -6.32
C ASN A 129 12.96 -18.35 -6.82
N GLY A 130 13.88 -18.44 -7.79
CA GLY A 130 14.29 -19.69 -8.45
C GLY A 130 14.86 -20.79 -7.53
N SER A 131 15.03 -20.52 -6.23
CA SER A 131 15.41 -21.53 -5.22
C SER A 131 14.22 -22.21 -4.55
N LEU A 132 13.03 -21.62 -4.62
CA LEU A 132 11.78 -22.13 -4.04
C LEU A 132 10.97 -22.86 -5.12
N LYS A 133 10.70 -24.14 -4.90
CA LYS A 133 9.72 -24.90 -5.68
C LYS A 133 8.37 -24.82 -4.96
N LEU A 134 7.57 -23.83 -5.32
CA LEU A 134 6.20 -23.67 -4.83
C LEU A 134 5.24 -23.81 -6.01
N GLU A 135 4.33 -24.77 -5.91
CA GLU A 135 3.17 -24.90 -6.81
C GLU A 135 1.93 -24.61 -5.97
N GLU A 136 1.23 -23.53 -6.30
CA GLU A 136 0.02 -23.07 -5.61
C GLU A 136 -1.02 -22.67 -6.66
N GLY A 137 -2.30 -22.89 -6.37
CA GLY A 137 -3.39 -22.48 -7.24
C GLY A 137 -4.67 -22.20 -6.46
N LEU A 138 -5.50 -21.32 -7.00
CA LEU A 138 -6.81 -20.96 -6.48
C LEU A 138 -7.87 -21.22 -7.55
N ALA A 139 -8.98 -21.85 -7.15
CA ALA A 139 -10.15 -22.03 -8.01
C ALA A 139 -11.42 -21.63 -7.27
N LEU A 140 -12.30 -20.86 -7.92
CA LEU A 140 -13.62 -20.49 -7.44
C LEU A 140 -14.69 -21.15 -8.30
N PHE A 141 -15.55 -21.95 -7.68
CA PHE A 141 -16.64 -22.64 -8.38
C PHE A 141 -17.96 -21.95 -8.04
N VAL A 142 -18.64 -21.45 -9.07
CA VAL A 142 -19.96 -20.80 -8.95
C VAL A 142 -21.05 -21.70 -9.51
N HIS A 143 -22.26 -21.56 -8.97
CA HIS A 143 -23.42 -22.27 -9.50
C HIS A 143 -23.71 -21.82 -10.94
N GLN A 144 -24.09 -22.75 -11.82
CA GLN A 144 -24.24 -22.47 -13.27
C GLN A 144 -25.26 -21.37 -13.59
N HIS A 145 -26.27 -21.19 -12.74
CA HIS A 145 -27.30 -20.16 -12.89
C HIS A 145 -26.99 -18.86 -12.13
N PHE A 146 -25.76 -18.69 -11.64
CA PHE A 146 -25.32 -17.46 -11.00
C PHE A 146 -24.63 -16.54 -12.01
N GLU A 147 -25.19 -15.36 -12.20
CA GLU A 147 -24.64 -14.34 -13.10
C GLU A 147 -23.43 -13.65 -12.46
N THR A 148 -22.24 -13.83 -13.03
CA THR A 148 -21.02 -13.18 -12.54
C THR A 148 -20.82 -11.82 -13.20
N GLN A 149 -20.52 -10.79 -12.41
CA GLN A 149 -20.10 -9.50 -12.96
C GLN A 149 -18.71 -9.62 -13.61
N ARG A 150 -18.56 -9.07 -14.82
CA ARG A 150 -17.31 -9.17 -15.64
C ARG A 150 -16.02 -8.80 -14.90
N GLN A 151 -16.07 -7.82 -14.00
CA GLN A 151 -14.90 -7.34 -13.24
C GLN A 151 -14.37 -8.37 -12.23
N VAL A 152 -15.27 -9.23 -11.70
CA VAL A 152 -14.92 -10.33 -10.79
C VAL A 152 -14.43 -11.56 -11.57
N SER A 153 -14.95 -11.77 -12.77
CA SER A 153 -14.54 -12.88 -13.64
C SER A 153 -13.12 -12.70 -14.19
N SER A 154 -12.71 -11.47 -14.57
CA SER A 154 -11.38 -11.21 -15.15
C SER A 154 -10.24 -11.31 -14.14
N SER A 155 -10.51 -11.08 -12.85
CA SER A 155 -9.52 -11.16 -11.78
C SER A 155 -9.25 -12.59 -11.31
N SER A 156 -10.15 -13.54 -11.59
CA SER A 156 -10.00 -14.97 -11.24
C SER A 156 -9.25 -15.79 -12.30
N ILE A 157 -9.03 -15.25 -13.51
CA ILE A 157 -8.49 -15.99 -14.68
C ILE A 157 -6.98 -15.76 -14.88
N ASN A 158 -6.36 -14.79 -14.20
CA ASN A 158 -4.95 -14.43 -14.38
C ASN A 158 -4.02 -14.91 -13.24
N THR A 159 -4.40 -15.97 -12.52
CA THR A 159 -3.51 -16.65 -11.53
C THR A 159 -3.21 -18.05 -12.03
#